data_AF-A0A5J4QQK8-F1
#
_entry.id   AF-A0A5J4QQK8-F1
#
_cell.length_a   1.000
_cell.length_b   1.000
_cell.length_c   1.000
_cell.angle_alpha   90.00
_cell.angle_beta   90.00
_cell.angle_gamma   90.00
#
_symmetry.space_group_name_H-M   'P 1'
#
loop_
_entity.id
_entity.type
_entity.pdbx_description
1 polymer ?
#
loop_
_entity_poly.entity_id
_entity_poly.type
_entity_poly.pdbx_seq_one_letter_code
_entity_poly.pdbx_strand_id
1 'polypeptide(L)'
;MHIHIQQILISCIEWQRRLFEDNFVNRIKQLLHNYQSDATITGGVSFWSGKNKFPKLIPFNKDDIQHLQFVGHAAAIRAKNYAINVPVQLN
;
A
#
# COMPACT_ATOMS: atom_id res chain seq x y z
N MET A 1 -28.28 15.05 -0.30
CA MET A 1 -26.95 15.48 0.22
C MET A 1 -26.19 14.35 0.90
N HIS A 2 -26.77 13.60 1.85
CA HIS A 2 -26.11 12.49 2.56
C HIS A 2 -25.55 11.36 1.67
N ILE A 3 -26.26 10.98 0.59
CA ILE A 3 -25.84 9.92 -0.35
C ILE A 3 -24.50 10.27 -1.02
N HIS A 4 -24.29 11.55 -1.33
CA HIS A 4 -23.09 12.01 -2.03
C HIS A 4 -21.84 11.94 -1.15
N ILE A 5 -21.98 12.14 0.16
CA ILE A 5 -20.86 12.05 1.13
C ILE A 5 -20.40 10.61 1.29
N GLN A 6 -21.36 9.67 1.40
CA GLN A 6 -21.06 8.23 1.51
C GLN A 6 -20.33 7.72 0.26
N GLN A 7 -20.75 8.16 -0.93
CA GLN A 7 -20.09 7.78 -2.17
C GLN A 7 -18.62 8.25 -2.22
N ILE A 8 -18.32 9.46 -1.76
CA ILE A 8 -16.93 9.95 -1.79
C ILE A 8 -16.04 9.18 -0.80
N LEU A 9 -16.56 8.81 0.38
CA LEU A 9 -15.80 8.01 1.34
C LEU A 9 -15.46 6.62 0.76
N ILE A 10 -16.43 5.96 0.12
CA ILE A 10 -16.21 4.69 -0.58
C ILE A 10 -15.12 4.86 -1.64
N SER A 11 -15.20 5.91 -2.47
CA SER A 11 -14.18 6.20 -3.49
C SER A 11 -12.79 6.46 -2.90
N CYS A 12 -12.72 7.06 -1.70
CA CYS A 12 -11.45 7.24 -0.98
C CYS A 12 -10.86 5.88 -0.56
N ILE A 13 -11.68 4.98 -0.01
CA ILE A 13 -11.26 3.63 0.38
C ILE A 13 -10.79 2.83 -0.83
N GLU A 14 -11.56 2.82 -1.92
CA GLU A 14 -11.20 2.12 -3.15
C GLU A 14 -9.86 2.59 -3.70
N TRP A 15 -9.64 3.90 -3.73
CA TRP A 15 -8.38 4.45 -4.19
C TRP A 15 -7.20 4.05 -3.31
N GLN A 16 -7.37 4.11 -1.98
CA GLN A 16 -6.30 3.68 -1.08
C GLN A 16 -6.02 2.20 -1.18
N ARG A 17 -7.04 1.37 -1.40
CA ARG A 17 -6.84 -0.05 -1.65
C ARG A 17 -6.04 -0.28 -2.94
N ARG A 18 -6.29 0.47 -4.01
CA ARG A 18 -5.49 0.40 -5.24
C ARG A 18 -4.05 0.86 -5.02
N LEU A 19 -3.84 1.96 -4.29
CA LEU A 19 -2.50 2.42 -3.94
C LEU A 19 -1.72 1.43 -3.07
N PHE A 20 -2.39 0.72 -2.16
CA PHE A 20 -1.76 -0.36 -1.41
C PHE A 20 -1.22 -1.42 -2.36
N GLU A 21 -2.04 -1.85 -3.33
CA GLU A 21 -1.62 -2.82 -4.34
C GLU A 21 -0.41 -2.33 -5.12
N ASP A 22 -0.44 -1.08 -5.58
CA ASP A 22 0.65 -0.52 -6.37
C ASP A 22 1.96 -0.45 -5.59
N ASN A 23 1.91 0.00 -4.33
CA ASN A 23 3.12 0.25 -3.54
C ASN A 23 3.69 -0.99 -2.86
N PHE A 24 2.85 -1.84 -2.29
CA PHE A 24 3.31 -3.00 -1.51
C PHE A 24 3.33 -4.31 -2.31
N VAL A 25 2.68 -4.34 -3.49
CA VAL A 25 2.62 -5.54 -4.33
C VAL A 25 3.26 -5.30 -5.68
N ASN A 26 2.70 -4.43 -6.52
CA ASN A 26 3.11 -4.31 -7.92
C ASN A 26 4.54 -3.78 -8.08
N ARG A 27 4.92 -2.72 -7.34
CA ARG A 27 6.30 -2.21 -7.35
C ARG A 27 7.31 -3.24 -6.86
N ILE A 28 6.95 -4.03 -5.85
CA ILE A 28 7.82 -5.10 -5.33
C ILE A 28 7.94 -6.25 -6.33
N LYS A 29 6.83 -6.64 -6.99
CA LYS A 29 6.87 -7.62 -8.09
C LYS A 29 7.78 -7.15 -9.22
N GLN A 30 7.69 -5.89 -9.62
CA GLN A 30 8.56 -5.32 -10.66
C GLN A 30 10.02 -5.33 -10.23
N LEU A 31 10.31 -4.98 -8.98
CA LEU A 31 11.68 -5.01 -8.44
C LEU A 31 12.25 -6.44 -8.48
N LEU A 32 11.47 -7.44 -8.05
CA LEU A 32 11.86 -8.85 -8.05
C LEU A 32 11.99 -9.44 -9.47
N HIS A 33 11.21 -8.91 -10.43
CA HIS A 33 11.36 -9.27 -11.84
C HIS A 33 12.69 -8.75 -12.42
N ASN A 34 13.04 -7.50 -12.10
CA ASN A 34 14.28 -6.88 -12.57
C ASN A 34 15.53 -7.46 -11.90
N TYR A 35 15.42 -7.83 -10.62
CA TYR A 35 16.51 -8.39 -9.82
C TYR A 35 16.04 -9.68 -9.17
N GLN A 36 16.31 -10.80 -9.84
CA GLN A 36 16.01 -12.13 -9.31
C GLN A 36 16.78 -12.39 -8.01
N SER A 37 16.38 -13.44 -7.27
CA SER A 37 16.95 -13.76 -5.95
C SER A 37 18.45 -14.03 -5.97
N ASP A 38 18.97 -14.51 -7.09
CA ASP A 38 20.37 -14.83 -7.35
C ASP A 38 21.12 -13.71 -8.09
N ALA A 39 20.50 -12.54 -8.27
CA ALA A 39 21.14 -11.41 -8.95
C ALA A 39 22.48 -11.06 -8.27
N THR A 40 23.52 -10.83 -9.09
CA THR A 40 24.87 -10.46 -8.64
C THR A 40 25.30 -9.13 -9.22
N ILE A 41 26.14 -8.40 -8.49
CA ILE A 41 26.82 -7.19 -8.98
C ILE A 41 28.24 -7.51 -9.48
N THR A 42 28.93 -6.51 -10.06
CA THR A 42 30.33 -6.63 -10.48
C THR A 42 31.19 -7.22 -9.36
N GLY A 43 31.96 -8.26 -9.68
CA GLY A 43 32.76 -9.00 -8.70
C GLY A 43 32.05 -10.24 -8.11
N GLY A 44 30.86 -10.60 -8.59
CA GLY A 44 30.17 -11.86 -8.24
C GLY A 44 29.48 -11.85 -6.87
N VAL A 45 29.43 -10.69 -6.21
CA VAL A 45 28.76 -10.52 -4.91
C VAL A 45 27.24 -10.45 -5.14
N SER A 46 26.45 -11.09 -4.28
CA SER A 46 24.98 -11.04 -4.35
C SER A 46 24.48 -9.60 -4.22
N PHE A 47 23.56 -9.22 -5.11
CA PHE A 47 22.86 -7.94 -5.08
C PHE A 47 22.06 -7.75 -3.79
N TRP A 48 21.50 -8.84 -3.24
CA TRP A 48 20.68 -8.86 -2.02
C TRP A 48 21.52 -9.06 -0.76
N SER A 49 22.60 -8.30 -0.62
CA SER A 49 23.49 -8.31 0.54
C SER A 49 23.69 -6.90 1.13
N GLY A 50 24.17 -6.85 2.38
CA GLY A 50 24.45 -5.59 3.09
C GLY A 50 23.22 -4.70 3.23
N LYS A 51 23.19 -3.59 2.49
CA LYS A 51 22.10 -2.61 2.51
C LYS A 51 20.84 -3.05 1.74
N ASN A 52 20.97 -3.98 0.80
CA ASN A 52 19.88 -4.44 -0.04
C ASN A 52 19.32 -5.74 0.54
N LYS A 53 18.10 -5.69 1.08
CA LYS A 53 17.41 -6.88 1.60
C LYS A 53 16.45 -7.39 0.56
N PHE A 54 16.46 -8.71 0.32
CA PHE A 54 15.48 -9.35 -0.55
C PHE A 54 14.07 -9.10 0.01
N PRO A 55 13.18 -8.41 -0.72
CA PRO A 55 11.87 -8.04 -0.20
C PRO A 55 10.92 -9.23 -0.21
N LYS A 56 9.98 -9.25 0.73
CA LYS A 56 8.84 -10.18 0.74
C LYS A 56 7.60 -9.45 0.22
N LEU A 57 6.87 -10.10 -0.67
CA LEU A 57 5.56 -9.62 -1.11
C LEU A 57 4.55 -9.71 0.03
N ILE A 58 3.82 -8.61 0.27
CA ILE A 58 2.76 -8.54 1.27
C ILE A 58 1.46 -8.20 0.53
N PRO A 59 0.72 -9.20 0.02
CA PRO A 59 -0.58 -8.95 -0.56
C PRO A 59 -1.53 -8.45 0.52
N PHE A 60 -2.48 -7.59 0.11
CA PHE A 60 -3.50 -7.14 1.04
C PHE A 60 -4.28 -8.32 1.60
N ASN A 61 -4.52 -8.25 2.91
CA ASN A 61 -5.29 -9.23 3.64
C ASN A 61 -6.35 -8.46 4.44
N LYS A 62 -7.62 -8.74 4.18
CA LYS A 62 -8.75 -8.10 4.88
C LYS A 62 -8.87 -8.56 6.33
N ASP A 63 -8.29 -9.71 6.68
CA ASP A 63 -8.31 -10.25 8.04
C ASP A 63 -7.11 -9.75 8.86
N ASP A 64 -6.18 -9.02 8.23
CA ASP A 64 -5.07 -8.35 8.89
C ASP A 64 -5.48 -6.94 9.32
N ILE A 65 -5.52 -6.71 10.63
CA ILE A 65 -5.92 -5.43 11.21
C ILE A 65 -4.99 -4.28 10.79
N GLN A 66 -3.70 -4.53 10.57
CA GLN A 66 -2.76 -3.48 10.16
C GLN A 66 -3.03 -3.04 8.72
N HIS A 67 -3.38 -3.97 7.84
CA HIS A 67 -3.78 -3.64 6.47
C HIS A 67 -5.08 -2.84 6.44
N LEU A 68 -6.08 -3.26 7.21
CA LEU A 68 -7.34 -2.53 7.34
C LEU A 68 -7.11 -1.12 7.91
N GLN A 69 -6.32 -1.01 8.98
CA GLN A 69 -5.98 0.27 9.58
C GLN A 69 -5.23 1.17 8.60
N PHE A 70 -4.23 0.65 7.89
CA PHE A 70 -3.49 1.44 6.91
C PHE A 70 -4.43 2.03 5.85
N VAL A 71 -5.27 1.20 5.22
CA VAL A 71 -6.21 1.67 4.19
C VAL A 71 -7.24 2.64 4.78
N GLY A 72 -7.78 2.34 5.96
CA GLY A 72 -8.78 3.16 6.63
C GLY A 72 -8.26 4.56 6.99
N HIS A 73 -7.12 4.66 7.68
CA HIS A 73 -6.53 5.95 8.05
C HIS A 73 -6.08 6.73 6.81
N ALA A 74 -5.47 6.08 5.82
CA ALA A 74 -5.10 6.75 4.57
C ALA A 74 -6.34 7.28 3.83
N ALA A 75 -7.45 6.54 3.84
CA ALA A 75 -8.68 6.96 3.19
C ALA A 75 -9.30 8.15 3.91
N ALA A 76 -9.25 8.14 5.25
CA ALA A 76 -9.71 9.24 6.08
C ALA A 76 -8.89 10.53 5.86
N ILE A 77 -7.56 10.43 5.79
CA ILE A 77 -6.68 11.56 5.45
C ILE A 77 -7.08 12.15 4.09
N ARG A 78 -7.33 11.28 3.09
CA ARG A 78 -7.78 11.75 1.78
C ARG A 78 -9.16 12.39 1.82
N ALA A 79 -10.11 11.81 2.56
CA ALA A 79 -11.46 12.35 2.70
C ALA A 79 -11.46 13.73 3.36
N LYS A 80 -10.58 13.97 4.35
CA LYS A 80 -10.36 15.29 4.97
C LYS A 80 -9.94 16.35 3.95
N ASN A 81 -9.14 16.01 2.93
CA ASN A 81 -8.79 16.94 1.85
C ASN A 81 -10.01 17.37 1.00
N TYR A 82 -11.11 16.62 1.03
CA TYR A 82 -12.39 16.96 0.41
C TYR A 82 -13.41 17.54 1.41
N ALA A 83 -12.96 17.97 2.60
CA ALA A 83 -13.79 18.49 3.68
C ALA A 83 -14.89 17.51 4.16
N ILE A 84 -14.63 16.20 4.08
CA ILE A 84 -15.54 15.17 4.57
C ILE A 84 -15.23 14.84 6.02
N ASN A 85 -16.27 14.88 6.86
CA ASN A 85 -16.19 14.41 8.23
C ASN A 85 -16.04 12.89 8.27
N VAL A 86 -15.02 12.43 8.98
CA VAL A 86 -14.72 11.01 9.17
C VAL A 86 -14.94 10.62 10.64
N PRO A 87 -15.30 9.35 10.91
CA PRO A 87 -15.42 8.86 12.29
C PRO A 87 -14.11 9.02 13.07
N VAL A 88 -14.21 9.29 14.38
CA VAL A 88 -13.05 9.49 15.27
C VAL A 88 -12.11 8.28 15.28
N GLN A 89 -12.63 7.08 15.03
CA GLN A 89 -11.85 5.85 14.97
C GLN A 89 -10.88 5.79 13.78
N LEU A 90 -11.04 6.68 12.80
CA LEU A 90 -10.16 6.83 11.64
C LEU A 90 -9.38 8.16 11.65
N ASN A 91 -9.41 8.89 12.77
CA ASN A 91 -8.71 10.16 12.92
C ASN A 91 -7.23 10.02 13.27
#